data_AF-A0A7S0MTI8-F1
#
_entry.id   AF-A0A7S0MTI8-F1
#
_cell.length_a   1.000
_cell.length_b   1.000
_cell.length_c   1.000
_cell.angle_alpha   90.00
_cell.angle_beta   90.00
_cell.angle_gamma   90.00
#
_symmetry.space_group_name_H-M   'P 1'
#
loop_
_entity.id
_entity.type
_entity.pdbx_description
1 polymer ?
#
loop_
_entity_poly.entity_id
_entity_poly.type
_entity_poly.pdbx_seq_one_letter_code
_entity_poly.pdbx_strand_id
1 'polypeptide(L)'
;DPDCMFVSPLQIIVDEGAPVSQRAFYSFKNLDDVPMQIARRYCTGCTFVDPIAVPVIIHRNDLRKIAPLWLKKTAQIRADRGTWPPNWDNKTLSPVGLGWTAEMFGYVFAAAELGIRHEVMDLQNVPTVHRAIDTHILHYHVDVPLPNGKRWYKHDDDAGYNIPWPVPDNTDEVSATIVRKVYEAYTLLGPTNHTWHTPNKYTPEV
;
A
#
# COMPACT_ATOMS: atom_id res chain seq x y z
N ASP A 1 -1.08 -7.90 -0.23
CA ASP A 1 -1.45 -6.48 -0.16
C ASP A 1 -2.78 -6.29 -0.87
N PRO A 2 -3.78 -5.62 -0.28
CA PRO A 2 -5.11 -5.48 -0.87
C PRO A 2 -5.11 -4.62 -2.14
N ASP A 3 -4.11 -3.77 -2.35
CA ASP A 3 -4.03 -2.88 -3.52
C ASP A 3 -3.22 -3.47 -4.68
N CYS A 4 -2.93 -4.78 -4.64
CA CYS A 4 -2.16 -5.48 -5.66
C CYS A 4 -3.00 -6.54 -6.37
N MET A 5 -2.77 -6.71 -7.67
CA MET A 5 -3.33 -7.82 -8.46
C MET A 5 -2.24 -8.54 -9.25
N PHE A 6 -2.40 -9.84 -9.45
CA PHE A 6 -1.48 -10.62 -10.28
C PHE A 6 -1.90 -10.57 -11.75
N VAL A 7 -0.94 -10.38 -12.64
CA VAL A 7 -1.12 -10.54 -14.10
C VAL A 7 -0.67 -11.90 -14.60
N SER A 8 0.21 -12.56 -13.85
CA SER A 8 0.71 -13.90 -14.14
C SER A 8 1.23 -14.55 -12.85
N PRO A 9 1.45 -15.88 -12.83
CA PRO A 9 1.96 -16.58 -11.66
C PRO A 9 3.33 -16.04 -11.24
N LEU A 10 3.48 -15.72 -9.97
CA LEU A 10 4.74 -15.27 -9.40
C LEU A 10 5.74 -16.44 -9.30
N GLN A 11 6.93 -16.28 -9.88
CA GLN A 11 7.99 -17.30 -9.87
C GLN A 11 9.08 -17.02 -8.82
N ILE A 12 8.73 -16.31 -7.74
CA ILE A 12 9.66 -15.95 -6.67
C ILE A 12 9.53 -16.96 -5.54
N ILE A 13 10.66 -17.54 -5.13
CA ILE A 13 10.77 -18.34 -3.91
C ILE A 13 11.30 -17.43 -2.81
N VAL A 14 10.65 -17.45 -1.65
CA VAL A 14 11.01 -16.62 -0.50
C VAL A 14 11.39 -17.52 0.65
N ASP A 15 12.63 -17.38 1.13
CA ASP A 15 13.17 -18.15 2.24
C ASP A 15 12.70 -17.62 3.60
N GLU A 16 12.79 -18.47 4.64
CA GLU A 16 12.57 -18.02 6.02
C GLU A 16 13.60 -16.97 6.44
N GLY A 17 13.12 -15.90 7.07
CA GLY A 17 13.90 -14.77 7.55
C GLY A 17 14.18 -13.70 6.48
N ALA A 18 13.83 -13.95 5.22
CA ALA A 18 14.14 -13.06 4.09
C ALA A 18 12.90 -12.72 3.23
N PRO A 19 11.88 -12.01 3.76
CA PRO A 19 10.77 -11.53 2.94
C PRO A 19 11.27 -10.69 1.76
N VAL A 20 10.56 -10.71 0.65
CA VAL A 20 10.87 -9.87 -0.52
C VAL A 20 9.81 -8.78 -0.64
N SER A 21 10.23 -7.55 -0.91
CA SER A 21 9.30 -6.43 -1.03
C SER A 21 9.76 -5.33 -1.96
N GLN A 22 8.83 -4.49 -2.41
CA GLN A 22 9.16 -3.27 -3.13
C GLN A 22 9.13 -2.06 -2.21
N ARG A 23 10.12 -1.18 -2.35
CA ARG A 23 10.19 0.08 -1.61
C ARG A 23 9.01 0.99 -1.99
N ALA A 24 8.24 1.41 -0.98
CA ALA A 24 7.22 2.43 -1.13
C ALA A 24 7.83 3.82 -1.38
N PHE A 25 7.10 4.69 -2.10
CA PHE A 25 7.60 6.02 -2.49
C PHE A 25 7.84 6.95 -1.28
N TYR A 26 7.08 6.76 -0.21
CA TYR A 26 7.31 7.36 1.10
C TYR A 26 8.07 6.34 1.93
N SER A 27 9.38 6.49 2.03
CA SER A 27 10.22 5.62 2.83
C SER A 27 11.30 6.45 3.52
N PHE A 28 12.05 5.84 4.44
CA PHE A 28 13.09 6.53 5.20
C PHE A 28 14.17 7.05 4.24
N LYS A 29 14.33 8.37 4.12
CA LYS A 29 15.43 8.96 3.34
C LYS A 29 16.58 9.35 4.27
N ASN A 30 16.27 10.06 5.35
CA ASN A 30 17.24 10.56 6.32
C ASN A 30 16.79 10.31 7.79
N LEU A 31 17.73 10.49 8.73
CA LEU A 31 17.49 10.27 10.17
C LEU A 31 16.52 11.27 10.82
N ASP A 32 16.30 12.42 10.19
CA ASP A 32 15.44 13.48 10.71
C ASP A 32 14.05 13.49 10.06
N ASP A 33 13.82 12.63 9.07
CA ASP A 33 12.54 12.56 8.38
C ASP A 33 11.44 12.03 9.30
N VAL A 34 10.21 12.47 9.00
CA VAL A 34 8.98 12.05 9.69
C VAL A 34 8.86 10.53 9.87
N PRO A 35 9.09 9.66 8.85
CA PRO A 35 9.07 8.22 9.03
C PRO A 35 10.05 7.72 10.10
N MET A 36 11.24 8.30 10.19
CA MET A 36 12.23 7.89 11.20
C MET A 36 11.80 8.31 12.61
N GLN A 37 11.14 9.46 12.76
CA GLN A 37 10.55 9.86 14.04
C GLN A 37 9.43 8.89 14.48
N ILE A 38 8.60 8.42 13.53
CA ILE A 38 7.60 7.37 13.75
C ILE A 38 8.28 6.07 14.19
N ALA A 39 9.35 5.66 13.50
CA ALA A 39 10.11 4.47 13.84
C ALA A 39 10.68 4.51 15.25
N ARG A 40 11.29 5.63 15.66
CA ARG A 40 11.80 5.83 17.02
C ARG A 40 10.71 5.70 18.10
N ARG A 41 9.46 6.04 17.77
CA ARG A 41 8.33 5.96 18.71
C ARG A 41 7.79 4.55 18.87
N TYR A 42 7.70 3.78 17.79
CA TYR A 42 7.00 2.47 17.80
C TYR A 42 7.90 1.24 17.69
N CYS A 43 9.15 1.40 17.24
CA CYS A 43 10.10 0.30 17.08
C CYS A 43 10.99 0.25 18.32
N THR A 44 10.52 -0.38 19.40
CA THR A 44 11.22 -0.39 20.69
C THR A 44 12.28 -1.48 20.69
N GLY A 45 13.56 -1.09 20.61
CA GLY A 45 14.69 -2.05 20.61
C GLY A 45 15.11 -2.53 19.22
N CYS A 46 14.59 -1.92 18.16
CA CYS A 46 15.03 -2.19 16.80
C CYS A 46 16.45 -1.69 16.57
N THR A 47 17.34 -2.58 16.11
CA THR A 47 18.71 -2.22 15.70
C THR A 47 18.80 -1.84 14.23
N PHE A 48 17.75 -2.11 13.47
CA PHE A 48 17.57 -1.74 12.07
C PHE A 48 16.09 -1.50 11.80
N VAL A 49 15.79 -0.80 10.71
CA VAL A 49 14.44 -0.63 10.17
C VAL A 49 14.58 -0.63 8.65
N ASP A 50 14.03 -1.64 7.99
CA ASP A 50 14.07 -1.71 6.54
C ASP A 50 13.04 -0.74 5.91
N PRO A 51 13.16 -0.36 4.62
CA PRO A 51 12.24 0.55 3.96
C PRO A 51 10.76 0.23 4.15
N ILE A 52 9.89 1.25 4.16
CA ILE A 52 8.44 1.03 4.01
C ILE A 52 8.21 0.28 2.69
N ALA A 53 7.37 -0.75 2.75
CA ALA A 53 7.37 -1.82 1.76
C ALA A 53 5.95 -2.16 1.28
N VAL A 54 5.75 -2.18 -0.04
CA VAL A 54 4.50 -2.63 -0.68
C VAL A 54 4.75 -3.07 -2.13
N PRO A 55 4.27 -4.24 -2.58
CA PRO A 55 3.76 -5.34 -1.74
C PRO A 55 4.92 -6.00 -0.98
N VAL A 56 4.55 -6.92 -0.08
CA VAL A 56 5.49 -7.80 0.61
C VAL A 56 5.09 -9.25 0.35
N ILE A 57 6.06 -10.06 -0.04
CA ILE A 57 5.96 -11.51 -0.18
C ILE A 57 6.73 -12.12 1.00
N ILE A 58 6.01 -12.88 1.84
CA ILE A 58 6.53 -13.35 3.13
C ILE A 58 6.41 -14.86 3.18
N HIS A 59 7.46 -15.55 3.61
CA HIS A 59 7.36 -16.98 3.89
C HIS A 59 6.32 -17.26 4.98
N ARG A 60 5.51 -18.31 4.82
CA ARG A 60 4.37 -18.61 5.71
C ARG A 60 4.75 -18.71 7.19
N ASN A 61 5.95 -19.19 7.48
CA ASN A 61 6.42 -19.37 8.86
C ASN A 61 6.77 -18.04 9.52
N ASP A 62 7.27 -17.08 8.75
CA ASP A 62 7.52 -15.74 9.26
C ASP A 62 6.24 -14.93 9.34
N LEU A 63 5.32 -15.09 8.39
CA LEU A 63 3.99 -14.47 8.50
C LEU A 63 3.32 -14.85 9.82
N ARG A 64 3.44 -16.12 10.25
CA ARG A 64 2.90 -16.58 11.54
C ARG A 64 3.54 -15.90 12.75
N LYS A 65 4.84 -15.58 12.68
CA LYS A 65 5.58 -14.87 13.74
C LYS A 65 5.26 -13.37 13.72
N ILE A 66 5.22 -12.77 12.54
CA ILE A 66 5.05 -11.33 12.30
C ILE A 66 3.61 -10.89 12.56
N ALA A 67 2.61 -11.65 12.10
CA ALA A 67 1.21 -11.21 12.07
C ALA A 67 0.66 -10.71 13.42
N PRO A 68 0.89 -11.39 14.57
CA PRO A 68 0.41 -10.88 15.87
C PRO A 68 1.02 -9.54 16.25
N LEU A 69 2.32 -9.37 16.01
CA LEU A 69 3.04 -8.13 16.34
C LEU A 69 2.69 -7.03 15.34
N TRP A 70 2.58 -7.35 14.05
CA TRP A 70 2.12 -6.44 13.01
C TRP A 70 0.75 -5.87 13.36
N LEU A 71 -0.23 -6.71 13.68
CA LEU A 71 -1.57 -6.27 14.08
C LEU A 71 -1.52 -5.34 15.31
N LYS A 72 -0.72 -5.70 16.32
CA LYS A 72 -0.52 -4.87 17.53
C LYS A 72 0.08 -3.50 17.18
N LYS A 73 1.13 -3.45 16.37
CA LYS A 73 1.79 -2.19 15.96
C LYS A 73 0.86 -1.32 15.13
N THR A 74 0.16 -1.89 14.16
CA THR A 74 -0.86 -1.20 13.37
C THR A 74 -1.92 -0.57 14.27
N ALA A 75 -2.44 -1.31 15.25
CA ALA A 75 -3.44 -0.80 16.19
C ALA A 75 -2.88 0.35 17.06
N GLN A 76 -1.64 0.24 17.54
CA GLN A 76 -0.98 1.30 18.31
C GLN A 76 -0.81 2.59 17.49
N ILE A 77 -0.35 2.48 16.24
CA ILE A 77 -0.21 3.63 15.34
C ILE A 77 -1.57 4.28 15.07
N ARG A 78 -2.61 3.48 14.77
CA ARG A 78 -3.97 3.98 14.52
C ARG A 78 -4.63 4.60 15.73
N ALA A 79 -4.31 4.15 16.94
CA ALA A 79 -4.85 4.69 18.19
C ALA A 79 -4.13 5.94 18.66
N ASP A 80 -2.96 6.26 18.11
CA ASP A 80 -2.18 7.40 18.56
C ASP A 80 -2.86 8.72 18.17
N ARG A 81 -3.25 9.47 19.18
CA ARG A 81 -3.82 10.82 19.07
C ARG A 81 -2.83 11.89 19.56
N GLY A 82 -1.58 11.50 19.80
CA GLY A 82 -0.58 12.33 20.44
C GLY A 82 -0.18 13.58 19.66
N THR A 83 0.51 14.48 20.35
CA THR A 83 1.08 15.69 19.78
C THR A 83 2.30 15.33 18.95
N TRP A 84 2.14 15.29 17.63
CA TRP A 84 3.25 15.14 16.70
C TRP A 84 3.97 16.47 16.52
N PRO A 85 5.28 16.47 16.17
CA PRO A 85 6.01 17.70 15.94
C PRO A 85 5.29 18.62 14.94
N PRO A 86 5.19 19.93 15.22
CA PRO A 86 4.39 20.86 14.43
C PRO A 86 4.90 21.04 12.98
N ASN A 87 6.09 20.55 12.65
CA ASN A 87 6.69 20.60 11.31
C ASN A 87 6.23 19.46 10.38
N TRP A 88 5.23 18.67 10.76
CA TRP A 88 4.61 17.65 9.91
C TRP A 88 3.60 18.27 8.93
N ASP A 89 3.99 19.34 8.21
CA ASP A 89 3.17 20.02 7.21
C ASP A 89 2.85 19.14 5.98
N ASN A 90 3.45 17.94 5.88
CA ASN A 90 3.11 16.96 4.87
C ASN A 90 1.83 16.20 5.25
N LYS A 91 0.71 16.54 4.59
CA LYS A 91 -0.61 15.91 4.78
C LYS A 91 -0.57 14.37 4.74
N THR A 92 0.32 13.77 3.95
CA THR A 92 0.47 12.30 3.78
C THR A 92 1.01 11.60 5.02
N LEU A 93 1.78 12.31 5.85
CA LEU A 93 2.35 11.77 7.09
C LEU A 93 1.81 12.48 8.35
N SER A 94 0.78 13.30 8.17
CA SER A 94 -0.03 13.82 9.29
C SER A 94 -0.62 12.66 10.12
N PRO A 95 -1.16 12.91 11.33
CA PRO A 95 -1.84 11.87 12.10
C PRO A 95 -2.96 11.15 11.31
N VAL A 96 -3.61 11.86 10.38
CA VAL A 96 -4.60 11.30 9.45
C VAL A 96 -3.94 10.39 8.40
N GLY A 97 -2.80 10.81 7.83
CA GLY A 97 -2.02 10.01 6.88
C GLY A 97 -1.35 8.78 7.51
N LEU A 98 -0.99 8.87 8.80
CA LEU A 98 -0.53 7.74 9.60
C LEU A 98 -1.60 6.65 9.75
N GLY A 99 -2.88 7.02 9.85
CA GLY A 99 -3.98 6.05 9.93
C GLY A 99 -4.06 5.14 8.70
N TRP A 100 -3.89 5.74 7.51
CA TRP A 100 -3.84 5.02 6.23
C TRP A 100 -2.58 4.13 6.14
N THR A 101 -1.41 4.67 6.45
CA THR A 101 -0.12 3.98 6.25
C THR A 101 0.28 3.07 7.43
N ALA A 102 -0.54 3.01 8.49
CA ALA A 102 -0.27 2.26 9.71
C ALA A 102 0.09 0.80 9.48
N GLU A 103 -0.53 0.13 8.50
CA GLU A 103 -0.23 -1.27 8.21
C GLU A 103 1.17 -1.45 7.65
N MET A 104 1.63 -0.55 6.77
CA MET A 104 2.96 -0.65 6.19
C MET A 104 4.05 -0.38 7.24
N PHE A 105 3.84 0.61 8.11
CA PHE A 105 4.72 0.86 9.25
C PHE A 105 4.69 -0.28 10.27
N GLY A 106 3.49 -0.78 10.59
CA GLY A 106 3.29 -1.87 11.54
C GLY A 106 4.03 -3.14 11.11
N TYR A 107 4.02 -3.46 9.82
CA TYR A 107 4.79 -4.58 9.25
C TYR A 107 6.29 -4.37 9.49
N VAL A 108 6.83 -3.23 9.05
CA VAL A 108 8.27 -2.95 9.12
C VAL A 108 8.78 -3.01 10.56
N PHE A 109 8.03 -2.46 11.53
CA PHE A 109 8.44 -2.51 12.94
C PHE A 109 8.34 -3.91 13.52
N ALA A 110 7.29 -4.67 13.16
CA ALA A 110 7.16 -6.05 13.61
C ALA A 110 8.29 -6.93 13.07
N ALA A 111 8.65 -6.79 11.79
CA ALA A 111 9.77 -7.49 11.19
C ALA A 111 11.09 -7.14 11.89
N ALA A 112 11.33 -5.83 12.12
CA ALA A 112 12.52 -5.35 12.79
C ALA A 112 12.69 -5.88 14.22
N GLU A 113 11.63 -5.85 15.03
CA GLU A 113 11.68 -6.38 16.41
C GLU A 113 11.89 -7.90 16.46
N LEU A 114 11.52 -8.62 15.40
CA LEU A 114 11.74 -10.07 15.27
C LEU A 114 13.08 -10.42 14.61
N GLY A 115 13.90 -9.42 14.24
CA GLY A 115 15.18 -9.66 13.57
C GLY A 115 15.05 -10.13 12.11
N ILE A 116 13.89 -9.91 11.49
CA ILE A 116 13.61 -10.32 10.10
C ILE A 116 13.94 -9.16 9.16
N ARG A 117 14.78 -9.43 8.15
CA ARG A 117 15.23 -8.45 7.16
C ARG A 117 14.56 -8.72 5.83
N HIS A 118 13.95 -7.71 5.22
CA HIS A 118 13.42 -7.89 3.87
C HIS A 118 14.42 -7.47 2.80
N GLU A 119 14.39 -8.18 1.68
CA GLU A 119 15.08 -7.83 0.45
C GLU A 119 14.21 -6.85 -0.35
N VAL A 120 14.85 -5.83 -0.92
CA VAL A 120 14.17 -4.83 -1.76
C VAL A 120 14.34 -5.22 -3.23
N MET A 121 13.23 -5.43 -3.92
CA MET A 121 13.16 -5.80 -5.33
C MET A 121 12.04 -5.03 -6.04
N ASP A 122 12.17 -4.86 -7.35
CA ASP A 122 11.06 -4.38 -8.18
C ASP A 122 10.05 -5.52 -8.37
N LEU A 123 8.84 -5.34 -7.83
CA LEU A 123 7.81 -6.37 -7.77
C LEU A 123 6.53 -6.01 -8.52
N GLN A 124 6.23 -4.72 -8.66
CA GLN A 124 4.95 -4.25 -9.17
C GLN A 124 5.09 -3.13 -10.21
N ASN A 125 4.23 -3.20 -11.21
CA ASN A 125 3.97 -2.11 -12.12
C ASN A 125 2.96 -1.14 -11.47
N VAL A 126 3.22 0.15 -11.59
CA VAL A 126 2.39 1.22 -11.02
C VAL A 126 1.90 2.11 -12.17
N PRO A 127 0.57 2.37 -12.29
CA PRO A 127 0.05 3.34 -13.25
C PRO A 127 0.73 4.69 -13.10
N THR A 128 0.86 5.46 -14.18
CA THR A 128 1.60 6.73 -14.28
C THR A 128 3.13 6.63 -14.19
N VAL A 129 3.67 5.55 -13.64
CA VAL A 129 5.13 5.31 -13.56
C VAL A 129 5.58 4.38 -14.68
N HIS A 130 4.85 3.27 -14.86
CA HIS A 130 5.17 2.23 -15.83
C HIS A 130 4.15 2.27 -16.98
N ARG A 131 4.63 2.17 -18.22
CA ARG A 131 3.79 2.16 -19.43
C ARG A 131 3.62 0.78 -20.06
N ALA A 132 4.47 -0.16 -19.66
CA ALA A 132 4.49 -1.55 -20.11
C ALA A 132 4.54 -2.46 -18.89
N ILE A 133 4.04 -3.69 -19.01
CA ILE A 133 4.07 -4.69 -17.95
C ILE A 133 5.41 -5.43 -17.99
N ASP A 134 6.25 -5.23 -16.97
CA ASP A 134 7.55 -5.89 -16.83
C ASP A 134 7.65 -6.82 -15.60
N THR A 135 6.75 -6.67 -14.64
CA THR A 135 6.62 -7.53 -13.45
C THR A 135 5.28 -8.29 -13.37
N HIS A 136 5.17 -9.20 -12.41
CA HIS A 136 4.00 -10.08 -12.24
C HIS A 136 2.84 -9.46 -11.45
N ILE A 137 3.05 -8.29 -10.85
CA ILE A 137 2.09 -7.61 -9.97
C ILE A 137 1.74 -6.24 -10.57
N LEU A 138 0.48 -5.84 -10.48
CA LEU A 138 0.03 -4.47 -10.72
C LEU A 138 -0.41 -3.86 -9.40
N HIS A 139 0.11 -2.68 -9.10
CA HIS A 139 -0.37 -1.84 -8.01
C HIS A 139 -1.55 -1.01 -8.50
N TYR A 140 -2.77 -1.42 -8.18
CA TYR A 140 -3.96 -0.77 -8.71
C TYR A 140 -4.50 0.37 -7.82
N HIS A 141 -3.72 0.81 -6.81
CA HIS A 141 -4.06 1.95 -5.95
C HIS A 141 -4.07 3.33 -6.66
N VAL A 142 -3.52 3.42 -7.88
CA VAL A 142 -3.33 4.67 -8.61
C VAL A 142 -4.48 4.93 -9.57
N ASP A 143 -4.73 6.21 -9.79
CA ASP A 143 -5.66 6.73 -10.76
C ASP A 143 -5.25 6.50 -12.21
N VAL A 144 -6.23 6.13 -13.02
CA VAL A 144 -6.07 5.85 -14.45
C VAL A 144 -6.33 7.13 -15.24
N PRO A 145 -5.36 7.61 -16.04
CA PRO A 145 -5.56 8.75 -16.93
C PRO A 145 -6.62 8.44 -18.00
N LEU A 146 -7.52 9.39 -18.27
CA LEU A 146 -8.55 9.26 -19.30
C LEU A 146 -8.29 10.26 -20.45
N PRO A 147 -8.71 9.96 -21.71
CA PRO A 147 -8.46 10.83 -22.86
C PRO A 147 -9.04 12.23 -22.78
N ASN A 148 -10.10 12.42 -21.98
CA ASN A 148 -10.72 13.73 -21.75
C ASN A 148 -9.94 14.62 -20.76
N GLY A 149 -8.71 14.22 -20.39
CA GLY A 149 -7.87 14.92 -19.41
C GLY A 149 -8.31 14.72 -17.95
N LYS A 150 -9.40 13.97 -17.71
CA LYS A 150 -9.79 13.54 -16.37
C LYS A 150 -9.04 12.27 -15.97
N ARG A 151 -9.33 11.81 -14.76
CA ARG A 151 -8.78 10.60 -14.18
C ARG A 151 -9.86 9.81 -13.48
N TRP A 152 -9.79 8.49 -13.59
CA TRP A 152 -10.58 7.57 -12.80
C TRP A 152 -9.80 7.19 -11.55
N TYR A 153 -10.35 7.43 -10.37
CA TYR A 153 -9.67 7.14 -9.11
C TYR A 153 -10.28 5.91 -8.45
N LYS A 154 -9.46 4.91 -8.12
CA LYS A 154 -9.92 3.71 -7.37
C LYS A 154 -10.62 4.07 -6.05
N HIS A 155 -10.21 5.17 -5.43
CA HIS A 155 -10.72 5.59 -4.13
C HIS A 155 -12.03 6.38 -4.20
N ASP A 156 -12.57 6.64 -5.39
CA ASP A 156 -13.91 7.19 -5.53
C ASP A 156 -14.95 6.14 -5.12
N ASP A 157 -15.97 6.53 -4.36
CA ASP A 157 -17.01 5.62 -3.85
C ASP A 157 -17.75 4.88 -4.98
N ASP A 158 -17.77 5.46 -6.18
CA ASP A 158 -18.41 4.93 -7.37
C ASP A 158 -17.43 4.25 -8.35
N ALA A 159 -16.14 4.13 -8.01
CA ALA A 159 -15.10 3.65 -8.92
C ALA A 159 -15.39 2.25 -9.47
N GLY A 160 -15.95 1.36 -8.65
CA GLY A 160 -16.35 0.01 -9.04
C GLY A 160 -17.56 -0.06 -9.98
N TYR A 161 -18.31 1.04 -10.15
CA TYR A 161 -19.46 1.14 -11.05
C TYR A 161 -19.12 1.98 -12.29
N ASN A 162 -18.36 3.06 -12.11
CA ASN A 162 -17.93 3.98 -13.16
C ASN A 162 -16.58 3.56 -13.74
N ILE A 163 -16.44 2.29 -14.08
CA ILE A 163 -15.24 1.74 -14.71
C ILE A 163 -15.13 2.32 -16.12
N PRO A 164 -13.96 2.84 -16.55
CA PRO A 164 -13.79 3.41 -17.88
C PRO A 164 -13.76 2.30 -18.94
N TRP A 165 -14.95 1.80 -19.30
CA TRP A 165 -15.16 0.71 -20.24
C TRP A 165 -15.99 1.14 -21.47
N PRO A 166 -15.62 0.77 -22.71
CA PRO A 166 -14.41 0.04 -23.09
C PRO A 166 -13.14 0.83 -22.71
N VAL A 167 -12.00 0.12 -22.60
CA VAL A 167 -10.72 0.77 -22.27
C VAL A 167 -10.48 1.93 -23.25
N PRO A 168 -10.24 3.16 -22.77
CA PRO A 168 -10.08 4.30 -23.67
C PRO A 168 -8.86 4.16 -24.59
N ASP A 169 -8.97 4.68 -25.81
CA ASP A 169 -7.85 4.70 -26.76
C ASP A 169 -6.63 5.44 -26.19
N ASN A 170 -5.42 4.99 -26.57
CA ASN A 170 -4.12 5.51 -26.10
C ASN A 170 -3.85 5.34 -24.59
N THR A 171 -4.64 4.54 -23.87
CA THR A 171 -4.30 4.11 -22.51
C THR A 171 -3.07 3.20 -22.53
N ASP A 172 -2.08 3.46 -21.65
CA ASP A 172 -0.88 2.64 -21.53
C ASP A 172 -1.22 1.20 -21.09
N GLU A 173 -0.30 0.25 -21.30
CA GLU A 173 -0.57 -1.18 -21.09
C GLU A 173 -0.93 -1.50 -19.64
N VAL A 174 -0.26 -0.87 -18.68
CA VAL A 174 -0.47 -1.09 -17.24
C VAL A 174 -1.86 -0.61 -16.85
N SER A 175 -2.19 0.65 -17.19
CA SER A 175 -3.49 1.26 -16.92
C SER A 175 -4.63 0.50 -17.62
N ALA A 176 -4.43 0.12 -18.89
CA ALA A 176 -5.41 -0.63 -19.67
C ALA A 176 -5.70 -2.01 -19.06
N THR A 177 -4.67 -2.70 -18.57
CA THR A 177 -4.80 -4.02 -17.96
C THR A 177 -5.54 -3.95 -16.61
N ILE A 178 -5.31 -2.90 -15.82
CA ILE A 178 -6.08 -2.66 -14.58
C ILE A 178 -7.56 -2.48 -14.92
N VAL A 179 -7.89 -1.61 -15.87
CA VAL A 179 -9.28 -1.36 -16.27
C VAL A 179 -9.96 -2.65 -16.74
N ARG A 180 -9.28 -3.46 -17.57
CA ARG A 180 -9.80 -4.78 -17.99
C ARG A 180 -10.08 -5.68 -16.81
N LYS A 181 -9.12 -5.85 -15.89
CA LYS A 181 -9.27 -6.75 -14.73
C LYS A 181 -10.38 -6.29 -13.78
N VAL A 182 -10.51 -4.99 -13.55
CA VAL A 182 -11.59 -4.43 -12.72
C VAL A 182 -12.94 -4.64 -13.41
N TYR A 183 -13.03 -4.41 -14.72
CA TYR A 183 -14.24 -4.69 -15.50
C TYR A 183 -14.62 -6.18 -15.51
N GLU A 184 -13.66 -7.07 -15.76
CA GLU A 184 -13.86 -8.52 -15.70
C GLU A 184 -14.42 -8.95 -14.33
N ALA A 185 -13.81 -8.46 -13.24
CA ALA A 185 -14.29 -8.72 -11.89
C ALA A 185 -15.73 -8.21 -11.68
N TYR A 186 -16.05 -7.00 -12.15
CA TYR A 186 -17.41 -6.46 -12.10
C TYR A 186 -18.40 -7.31 -12.88
N THR A 187 -18.06 -7.77 -14.08
CA THR A 187 -18.95 -8.63 -14.89
C THR A 187 -19.18 -10.01 -14.26
N LEU A 188 -18.19 -10.52 -13.53
CA LEU A 188 -18.27 -11.82 -12.88
C LEU A 188 -19.06 -11.77 -11.56
N LEU A 189 -18.83 -10.75 -10.76
CA LEU A 189 -19.39 -10.63 -9.40
C LEU A 189 -20.68 -9.80 -9.36
N GLY A 190 -20.96 -9.03 -10.40
CA GLY A 190 -22.04 -8.05 -10.42
C GLY A 190 -21.75 -6.82 -9.54
N PRO A 191 -22.67 -5.85 -9.51
CA PRO A 191 -22.61 -4.77 -8.52
C PRO A 191 -22.68 -5.38 -7.13
N THR A 192 -21.67 -5.11 -6.30
CA THR A 192 -21.77 -5.50 -4.91
C THR A 192 -22.81 -4.59 -4.25
N ASN A 193 -23.83 -5.13 -3.58
CA ASN A 193 -24.79 -4.34 -2.78
C ASN A 193 -24.14 -3.71 -1.53
N HIS A 194 -22.84 -3.45 -1.57
CA HIS A 194 -22.08 -2.85 -0.50
C HIS A 194 -22.04 -1.33 -0.71
N THR A 195 -22.87 -0.63 0.05
CA THR A 195 -22.58 0.76 0.39
C THR A 195 -21.32 0.78 1.24
N TRP A 196 -20.21 1.18 0.63
CA TRP A 196 -19.03 1.54 1.38
C TRP A 196 -19.35 2.80 2.18
N HIS A 197 -19.62 2.63 3.47
CA HIS A 197 -19.57 3.76 4.37
C HIS A 197 -18.10 4.11 4.50
N THR A 198 -17.64 5.11 3.76
CA THR A 198 -16.41 5.82 4.11
C THR A 198 -16.62 6.28 5.55
N PRO A 199 -15.91 5.73 6.55
CA PRO A 199 -15.99 6.27 7.89
C PRO A 199 -15.60 7.72 7.74
N ASN A 200 -16.50 8.65 8.13
CA ASN A 200 -16.35 10.09 7.98
C ASN A 200 -14.89 10.48 7.85
N LYS A 201 -14.49 11.03 6.69
CA LYS A 201 -13.15 11.58 6.43
C LYS A 201 -12.63 12.22 7.72
N TYR A 202 -11.81 11.50 8.50
CA TYR A 202 -11.33 11.84 9.84
C TYR A 202 -11.89 13.19 10.33
N THR A 203 -13.16 13.25 10.71
CA THR A 203 -13.71 14.48 11.29
C THR A 203 -13.21 14.47 12.71
N PRO A 204 -12.25 15.33 13.08
CA PRO A 204 -11.84 15.41 14.48
C PRO A 204 -13.09 15.87 15.22
N GLU A 205 -13.66 15.01 16.06
CA GLU A 205 -14.57 15.50 17.09
C GLU A 205 -13.74 16.46 17.96
N VAL A 206 -14.24 17.70 18.03
CA VAL A 206 -13.62 18.87 18.68
C VAL A 206 -13.69 18.72 20.20
#